data_AF-A0A4R8SW26-F1
#
_entry.id   AF-A0A4R8SW26-F1
#
_cell.length_a   1.000
_cell.length_b   1.000
_cell.length_c   1.000
_cell.angle_alpha   90.00
_cell.angle_beta   90.00
_cell.angle_gamma   90.00
#
_symmetry.space_group_name_H-M   'P 1'
#
loop_
_entity.id
_entity.type
_entity.pdbx_description
1 polymer ?
#
loop_
_entity_poly.entity_id
_entity_poly.type
_entity_poly.pdbx_seq_one_letter_code
_entity_poly.pdbx_strand_id
1 'polypeptide(L)'
;MVWWVERVGFGDAQMRRVKCVSLIALIFVTAASCPRDPGKYDANSTDSARSERLASDSWLAPAEVAHGGFRGNALVDREAVSRKYRKGVVNDYRENVTREIQTALADGWVITYAQCGPTHPRALPNPDMGRQSESMVAFVDLQKSADDLDHSAFAELTAYAHKQQRDGSGPNEVGVRIVAYPPYHSDKGWPRLPVVKYEDTCLANPDAPTAGTWSTSAFPDGLIVGLSRSQPLNEKGEPDKTAQ
;
A
#
# COMPACT_ATOMS: atom_id res chain seq x y z
N MET A 1 46.94 52.43 -61.07
CA MET A 1 46.21 52.84 -62.29
C MET A 1 45.28 51.70 -62.65
N VAL A 2 44.02 52.05 -62.87
CA VAL A 2 42.81 51.20 -63.04
C VAL A 2 42.96 50.12 -64.10
N TRP A 3 42.35 48.94 -63.89
CA TRP A 3 41.56 48.09 -64.82
C TRP A 3 40.80 47.09 -63.90
N TRP A 4 39.46 47.00 -63.73
CA TRP A 4 38.27 46.89 -64.62
C TRP A 4 38.45 45.79 -65.70
N VAL A 5 37.59 44.78 -65.92
CA VAL A 5 36.23 44.50 -65.41
C VAL A 5 35.65 43.11 -65.82
N GLU A 6 34.55 42.71 -65.16
CA GLU A 6 33.40 41.86 -65.61
C GLU A 6 33.62 40.37 -66.02
N ARG A 7 32.70 39.40 -65.86
CA ARG A 7 31.30 39.29 -65.37
C ARG A 7 30.98 37.80 -65.13
N VAL A 8 30.14 37.55 -64.11
CA VAL A 8 28.93 36.69 -64.05
C VAL A 8 29.01 35.16 -64.24
N GLY A 9 28.47 34.46 -63.24
CA GLY A 9 27.88 33.11 -63.36
C GLY A 9 27.28 32.64 -62.03
N PHE A 10 25.94 32.64 -61.93
CA PHE A 10 25.11 32.33 -60.76
C PHE A 10 24.66 30.85 -60.73
N GLY A 11 24.34 30.33 -59.54
CA GLY A 11 23.54 29.10 -59.29
C GLY A 11 24.38 27.84 -59.00
N ASP A 12 24.10 26.95 -58.06
CA ASP A 12 22.98 26.76 -57.13
C ASP A 12 23.50 25.95 -55.92
N ALA A 13 23.31 26.44 -54.70
CA ALA A 13 23.64 25.72 -53.47
C ALA A 13 22.43 25.70 -52.54
N GLN A 14 21.33 25.09 -53.00
CA GLN A 14 20.06 25.07 -52.27
C GLN A 14 19.45 23.67 -52.11
N MET A 15 20.24 22.65 -51.75
CA MET A 15 19.68 21.35 -51.36
C MET A 15 20.60 20.63 -50.37
N ARG A 16 20.64 21.07 -49.10
CA ARG A 16 21.21 20.25 -48.00
C ARG A 16 20.81 20.66 -46.57
N ARG A 17 19.94 21.67 -46.38
CA ARG A 17 19.61 22.22 -45.05
C ARG A 17 18.19 21.94 -44.54
N VAL A 18 17.42 21.03 -45.14
CA VAL A 18 16.01 20.81 -44.74
C VAL A 18 15.78 19.48 -43.98
N LYS A 19 16.78 18.60 -43.83
CA LYS A 19 16.57 17.29 -43.18
C LYS A 19 17.02 17.17 -41.71
N CYS A 20 17.82 18.11 -41.18
CA CYS A 20 18.31 18.02 -39.80
C CYS A 20 17.47 18.79 -38.77
N VAL A 21 16.58 19.69 -39.19
CA VAL A 21 15.78 20.49 -38.24
C VAL A 21 14.52 19.75 -37.78
N SER A 22 13.99 18.83 -38.60
CA SER A 22 12.79 18.06 -38.24
C SER A 22 13.05 16.91 -37.26
N LEU A 23 14.29 16.42 -37.13
CA LEU A 23 14.60 15.32 -36.19
C LEU A 23 14.79 15.82 -34.75
N ILE A 24 15.29 17.05 -34.57
CA ILE A 24 15.51 17.63 -33.22
C ILE A 24 14.16 18.08 -32.61
N ALA A 25 13.24 18.61 -33.42
CA ALA A 25 11.90 18.96 -32.95
C ALA A 25 11.07 17.74 -32.51
N LEU A 26 11.32 16.54 -33.06
CA LEU A 26 10.61 15.33 -32.66
C LEU A 26 11.13 14.75 -31.32
N ILE A 27 12.40 14.97 -30.98
CA ILE A 27 13.01 14.48 -29.72
C ILE A 27 12.60 15.35 -28.52
N PHE A 28 12.32 16.63 -28.72
CA PHE A 28 11.84 17.50 -27.64
C PHE A 28 10.33 17.36 -27.35
N VAL A 29 9.55 16.76 -28.26
CA VAL A 29 8.10 16.58 -28.05
C VAL A 29 7.75 15.25 -27.36
N THR A 30 8.68 14.27 -27.30
CA THR A 30 8.43 13.01 -26.57
C THR A 30 8.92 13.00 -25.11
N ALA A 31 9.67 14.02 -24.68
CA ALA A 31 10.18 14.11 -23.30
C ALA A 31 9.27 14.94 -22.35
N ALA A 32 8.23 15.60 -22.88
CA ALA A 32 7.36 16.50 -22.11
C ALA A 32 5.98 15.89 -21.76
N SER A 33 5.70 14.65 -22.17
CA SER A 33 4.37 14.02 -22.04
C SER A 33 4.27 13.02 -20.89
N CYS A 34 4.99 13.26 -19.79
CA CYS A 34 4.54 12.81 -18.48
C CYS A 34 4.05 14.05 -17.75
N PRO A 35 2.73 14.32 -17.65
CA PRO A 35 2.22 15.40 -16.84
C PRO A 35 2.66 15.16 -15.39
N ARG A 36 3.71 15.86 -14.96
CA ARG A 36 4.12 15.91 -13.56
C ARG A 36 3.21 16.96 -12.93
N ASP A 37 2.20 16.52 -12.21
CA ASP A 37 1.42 17.35 -11.30
C ASP A 37 1.95 17.08 -9.89
N PRO A 38 2.95 17.84 -9.41
CA PRO A 38 3.56 17.61 -8.10
C PRO A 38 2.51 17.70 -6.99
N GLY A 39 1.50 18.57 -7.14
CA GLY A 39 0.42 18.72 -6.16
C GLY A 39 -0.54 17.53 -6.10
N LYS A 40 -0.48 16.62 -7.07
CA LYS A 40 -1.25 15.35 -7.07
C LYS A 40 -0.42 14.17 -6.57
N TYR A 41 0.89 14.16 -6.85
CA TYR A 41 1.71 12.96 -6.69
C TYR A 41 2.82 13.06 -5.65
N ASP A 42 3.34 14.25 -5.35
CA ASP A 42 4.39 14.41 -4.34
C ASP A 42 3.74 14.49 -2.95
N ALA A 43 4.29 13.76 -1.97
CA ALA A 43 3.75 13.73 -0.62
C ALA A 43 3.81 15.12 0.04
N ASN A 44 2.81 15.44 0.86
CA ASN A 44 2.70 16.74 1.50
C ASN A 44 2.27 16.63 2.97
N SER A 45 2.08 17.78 3.62
CA SER A 45 1.73 17.86 5.04
C SER A 45 0.42 17.17 5.41
N THR A 46 -0.53 17.02 4.49
CA THR A 46 -1.77 16.28 4.73
C THR A 46 -1.49 14.79 4.89
N ASP A 47 -0.60 14.22 4.08
CA ASP A 47 -0.20 12.81 4.20
C ASP A 47 0.44 12.55 5.57
N SER A 48 1.40 13.40 5.97
CA SER A 48 2.06 13.28 7.27
C SER A 48 1.11 13.50 8.45
N ALA A 49 0.18 14.47 8.36
CA ALA A 49 -0.80 14.68 9.43
C ALA A 49 -1.75 13.49 9.61
N ARG A 50 -2.12 12.81 8.52
CA ARG A 50 -2.96 11.61 8.57
C ARG A 50 -2.20 10.41 9.15
N SER A 51 -0.94 10.20 8.76
CA SER A 51 -0.13 9.11 9.30
C SER A 51 0.24 9.31 10.77
N GLU A 52 0.55 10.53 11.21
CA GLU A 52 0.80 10.87 12.61
C GLU A 52 -0.45 10.65 13.47
N ARG A 53 -1.62 11.05 12.97
CA ARG A 53 -2.91 10.79 13.64
C ARG A 53 -3.16 9.29 13.76
N LEU A 54 -2.96 8.56 12.67
CA LEU A 54 -3.14 7.10 12.65
C LEU A 54 -2.11 6.39 13.54
N ALA A 55 -0.89 6.89 13.66
CA ALA A 55 0.11 6.37 14.59
C ALA A 55 -0.24 6.63 16.06
N SER A 56 -1.09 7.63 16.32
CA SER A 56 -1.63 7.97 17.63
C SER A 56 -2.97 7.29 17.95
N ASP A 57 -3.49 6.48 17.01
CA ASP A 57 -4.68 5.64 17.22
C ASP A 57 -4.46 4.73 18.43
N SER A 58 -5.48 4.62 19.30
CA SER A 58 -5.31 3.98 20.61
C SER A 58 -5.02 2.47 20.49
N TRP A 59 -5.49 1.85 19.41
CA TRP A 59 -5.21 0.46 19.11
C TRP A 59 -3.87 0.30 18.39
N LEU A 60 -3.51 1.16 17.42
CA LEU A 60 -2.24 1.00 16.70
C LEU A 60 -1.02 1.42 17.52
N ALA A 61 -1.15 2.34 18.47
CA ALA A 61 -0.02 2.84 19.24
C ALA A 61 0.60 1.76 20.16
N PRO A 62 1.94 1.77 20.36
CA PRO A 62 2.92 2.60 19.68
C PRO A 62 3.21 2.10 18.26
N ALA A 63 3.15 2.98 17.26
CA ALA A 63 3.41 2.65 15.86
C ALA A 63 4.56 3.48 15.26
N GLU A 64 5.26 2.90 14.30
CA GLU A 64 6.29 3.56 13.48
C GLU A 64 5.66 4.04 12.17
N VAL A 65 5.96 5.30 11.80
CA VAL A 65 5.59 5.86 10.49
C VAL A 65 6.74 5.65 9.51
N ALA A 66 6.46 5.03 8.38
CA ALA A 66 7.34 4.95 7.22
C ALA A 66 6.80 5.87 6.13
N HIS A 67 7.56 6.92 5.82
CA HIS A 67 7.17 7.90 4.81
C HIS A 67 7.15 7.30 3.40
N GLY A 68 6.11 7.66 2.66
CA GLY A 68 5.90 7.31 1.27
C GLY A 68 6.33 8.43 0.32
N GLY A 69 5.87 8.39 -0.93
CA GLY A 69 6.14 9.43 -1.91
C GLY A 69 6.01 9.00 -3.37
N PHE A 70 6.26 9.95 -4.27
CA PHE A 70 6.26 9.73 -5.71
C PHE A 70 7.53 8.99 -6.17
N ARG A 71 7.36 7.96 -7.02
CA ARG A 71 8.49 7.22 -7.63
C ARG A 71 8.58 7.34 -9.15
N GLY A 72 8.14 8.46 -9.72
CA GLY A 72 8.39 8.78 -11.13
C GLY A 72 7.41 8.16 -12.13
N ASN A 73 6.45 7.35 -11.66
CA ASN A 73 5.29 6.89 -12.42
C ASN A 73 4.01 7.46 -11.78
N ALA A 74 2.86 7.47 -12.45
CA ALA A 74 1.59 7.97 -11.92
C ALA A 74 1.04 7.18 -10.69
N LEU A 75 1.90 6.47 -9.96
CA LEU A 75 1.62 5.77 -8.72
C LEU A 75 2.17 6.59 -7.54
N VAL A 76 1.48 6.51 -6.42
CA VAL A 76 1.88 7.07 -5.14
C VAL A 76 2.19 5.91 -4.19
N ASP A 77 3.31 5.98 -3.49
CA ASP A 77 3.56 5.12 -2.34
C ASP A 77 2.94 5.82 -1.12
N ARG A 78 1.92 5.22 -0.49
CA ARG A 78 1.27 5.79 0.70
C ARG A 78 2.17 5.62 1.93
N GLU A 79 2.09 6.55 2.87
CA GLU A 79 2.78 6.40 4.15
C GLU A 79 2.20 5.19 4.90
N ALA A 80 3.08 4.39 5.50
CA ALA A 80 2.69 3.20 6.24
C ALA A 80 2.86 3.43 7.74
N VAL A 81 1.85 3.06 8.52
CA VAL A 81 1.89 3.08 9.99
C VAL A 81 1.93 1.65 10.46
N SER A 82 2.96 1.26 11.20
CA SER A 82 3.17 -0.15 11.54
C SER A 82 3.48 -0.38 13.01
N ARG A 83 2.92 -1.46 13.57
CA ARG A 83 3.26 -1.97 14.89
C ARG A 83 3.58 -3.45 14.78
N LYS A 84 4.69 -3.86 15.38
CA LYS A 84 5.09 -5.27 15.47
C LYS A 84 5.45 -5.63 16.89
N TYR A 85 5.05 -6.80 17.34
CA TYR A 85 5.42 -7.30 18.65
C TYR A 85 5.43 -8.83 18.68
N ARG A 86 6.01 -9.38 19.75
CA ARG A 86 6.01 -10.81 20.06
C ARG A 86 5.55 -11.02 21.48
N LYS A 87 4.85 -12.12 21.73
CA LYS A 87 4.36 -12.47 23.06
C LYS A 87 4.50 -13.96 23.31
N GLY A 88 5.07 -14.32 24.46
CA GLY A 88 5.15 -15.71 24.91
C GLY A 88 3.77 -16.30 25.13
N VAL A 89 3.59 -17.55 24.70
CA VAL A 89 2.34 -18.31 24.84
C VAL A 89 2.61 -19.68 25.42
N VAL A 90 1.72 -20.10 26.32
CA VAL A 90 1.85 -21.40 27.00
C VAL A 90 1.08 -22.49 26.24
N ASN A 91 -0.10 -22.20 25.68
CA ASN A 91 -0.94 -23.21 25.02
C ASN A 91 -1.69 -22.74 23.76
N ASP A 92 -2.19 -21.49 23.71
CA ASP A 92 -3.00 -21.01 22.58
C ASP A 92 -2.44 -19.73 21.95
N TYR A 93 -2.03 -19.82 20.69
CA TYR A 93 -1.56 -18.68 19.90
C TYR A 93 -2.70 -17.71 19.56
N ARG A 94 -3.94 -18.20 19.47
CA ARG A 94 -5.11 -17.43 19.01
C ARG A 94 -5.67 -16.49 20.04
N GLU A 95 -5.52 -16.79 21.33
CA GLU A 95 -6.05 -15.93 22.41
C GLU A 95 -5.52 -14.49 22.29
N ASN A 96 -4.22 -14.34 22.05
CA ASN A 96 -3.61 -13.02 21.90
C ASN A 96 -4.08 -12.29 20.65
N VAL A 97 -4.21 -13.01 19.54
CA VAL A 97 -4.73 -12.44 18.28
C VAL A 97 -6.19 -12.01 18.44
N THR A 98 -6.99 -12.83 19.10
CA THR A 98 -8.40 -12.54 19.38
C THR A 98 -8.54 -11.28 20.20
N ARG A 99 -7.75 -11.14 21.26
CA ARG A 99 -7.74 -9.94 22.11
C ARG A 99 -7.29 -8.69 21.34
N GLU A 100 -6.30 -8.84 20.48
CA GLU A 100 -5.80 -7.77 19.62
C GLU A 100 -6.90 -7.27 18.67
N ILE A 101 -7.63 -8.17 18.01
CA ILE A 101 -8.76 -7.82 17.14
C ILE A 101 -9.91 -7.22 17.94
N GLN A 102 -10.27 -7.78 19.09
CA GLN A 102 -11.33 -7.21 19.93
C GLN A 102 -11.00 -5.79 20.41
N THR A 103 -9.71 -5.50 20.66
CA THR A 103 -9.25 -4.15 21.00
C THR A 103 -9.40 -3.21 19.81
N ALA A 104 -9.05 -3.64 18.60
CA ALA A 104 -9.28 -2.88 17.37
C ALA A 104 -10.76 -2.53 17.18
N LEU A 105 -11.63 -3.53 17.34
CA LEU A 105 -13.08 -3.38 17.21
C LEU A 105 -13.64 -2.39 18.23
N ALA A 106 -13.16 -2.43 19.47
CA ALA A 106 -13.54 -1.49 20.51
C ALA A 106 -13.09 -0.04 20.19
N ASP A 107 -12.03 0.13 19.40
CA ASP A 107 -11.54 1.43 18.93
C ASP A 107 -12.16 1.87 17.58
N GLY A 108 -13.24 1.20 17.16
CA GLY A 108 -14.03 1.59 15.98
C GLY A 108 -13.50 1.09 14.64
N TRP A 109 -12.56 0.14 14.65
CA TRP A 109 -12.21 -0.62 13.46
C TRP A 109 -13.28 -1.67 13.16
N VAL A 110 -13.43 -2.04 11.89
CA VAL A 110 -14.33 -3.11 11.46
C VAL A 110 -13.58 -4.14 10.63
N ILE A 111 -13.92 -5.42 10.80
CA ILE A 111 -13.34 -6.51 10.01
C ILE A 111 -13.94 -6.45 8.61
N THR A 112 -13.08 -6.54 7.60
CA THR A 112 -13.46 -6.61 6.18
C THR A 112 -13.03 -7.91 5.53
N TYR A 113 -12.01 -8.56 6.11
CA TYR A 113 -11.56 -9.90 5.73
C TYR A 113 -10.93 -10.60 6.94
N ALA A 114 -11.18 -11.91 7.08
CA ALA A 114 -10.53 -12.74 8.09
C ALA A 114 -10.27 -14.14 7.54
N GLN A 115 -9.02 -14.58 7.71
CA GLN A 115 -8.58 -15.94 7.47
C GLN A 115 -7.73 -16.40 8.63
N CYS A 116 -7.95 -17.62 9.09
CA CYS A 116 -7.13 -18.25 10.10
C CYS A 116 -6.34 -19.38 9.48
N GLY A 117 -5.14 -19.60 10.02
CA GLY A 117 -4.35 -20.77 9.69
C GLY A 117 -4.88 -22.02 10.38
N PRO A 118 -4.13 -23.14 10.34
CA PRO A 118 -4.51 -24.36 11.03
C PRO A 118 -4.59 -24.16 12.56
N THR A 119 -5.29 -25.06 13.24
CA THR A 119 -5.38 -25.07 14.72
C THR A 119 -4.03 -25.33 15.39
N HIS A 120 -3.15 -26.08 14.71
CA HIS A 120 -1.79 -26.38 15.15
C HIS A 120 -0.80 -25.84 14.11
N PRO A 121 -0.49 -24.53 14.12
CA PRO A 121 0.44 -23.93 13.17
C PRO A 121 1.84 -24.50 13.31
N ARG A 122 2.55 -24.62 12.19
CA ARG A 122 3.94 -25.08 12.19
C ARG A 122 4.83 -23.99 12.77
N ALA A 123 5.33 -24.20 13.99
CA ALA A 123 6.24 -23.24 14.60
C ALA A 123 7.60 -23.23 13.89
N LEU A 124 8.07 -22.04 13.48
CA LEU A 124 9.37 -21.85 12.84
C LEU A 124 10.25 -20.85 13.63
N PRO A 125 11.58 -21.03 13.65
CA PRO A 125 12.51 -20.04 14.20
C PRO A 125 12.54 -18.74 13.39
N ASN A 126 12.10 -18.75 12.15
CA ASN A 126 11.82 -17.56 11.36
C ASN A 126 10.54 -17.85 10.59
N PRO A 127 9.44 -17.14 10.87
CA PRO A 127 8.20 -17.33 10.13
C PRO A 127 8.39 -16.93 8.66
N ASP A 128 7.81 -17.68 7.74
CA ASP A 128 7.42 -17.12 6.46
C ASP A 128 6.26 -16.15 6.73
N MET A 129 6.43 -14.87 6.38
CA MET A 129 5.56 -13.77 6.79
C MET A 129 4.44 -13.51 5.79
N GLY A 130 4.01 -14.55 5.07
CA GLY A 130 2.94 -14.50 4.10
C GLY A 130 1.66 -15.19 4.55
N ARG A 131 0.54 -14.81 3.93
CA ARG A 131 -0.79 -15.43 4.11
C ARG A 131 -0.81 -16.95 3.86
N GLN A 132 0.08 -17.46 3.02
CA GLN A 132 0.19 -18.89 2.68
C GLN A 132 1.14 -19.67 3.61
N SER A 133 1.66 -19.01 4.63
CA SER A 133 2.60 -19.61 5.57
C SER A 133 1.93 -20.69 6.43
N GLU A 134 2.56 -21.85 6.54
CA GLU A 134 2.15 -22.91 7.47
C GLU A 134 2.24 -22.48 8.95
N SER A 135 2.98 -21.40 9.23
CA SER A 135 3.10 -20.79 10.56
C SER A 135 2.08 -19.69 10.83
N MET A 136 1.27 -19.28 9.84
CA MET A 136 0.25 -18.26 10.00
C MET A 136 -0.81 -18.73 11.02
N VAL A 137 -1.14 -17.88 11.96
CA VAL A 137 -2.23 -18.06 12.93
C VAL A 137 -3.48 -17.36 12.43
N ALA A 138 -3.34 -16.11 11.99
CA ALA A 138 -4.42 -15.33 11.41
C ALA A 138 -3.90 -14.26 10.44
N PHE A 139 -4.76 -13.89 9.50
CA PHE A 139 -4.63 -12.77 8.59
C PHE A 139 -5.98 -12.04 8.60
N VAL A 140 -5.99 -10.77 8.99
CA VAL A 140 -7.22 -9.99 9.17
C VAL A 140 -7.04 -8.62 8.56
N ASP A 141 -7.95 -8.23 7.67
CA ASP A 141 -8.03 -6.87 7.17
C ASP A 141 -9.11 -6.10 7.91
N LEU A 142 -8.74 -4.90 8.34
CA LEU A 142 -9.54 -4.00 9.15
C LEU A 142 -9.66 -2.66 8.43
N GLN A 143 -10.82 -2.03 8.58
CA GLN A 143 -11.07 -0.69 8.06
C GLN A 143 -11.54 0.24 9.18
N LYS A 144 -11.06 1.48 9.16
CA LYS A 144 -11.58 2.59 9.96
C LYS A 144 -12.24 3.59 9.03
N SER A 145 -13.46 4.03 9.37
CA SER A 145 -14.26 5.08 8.73
C SER A 145 -14.09 5.20 7.20
N ALA A 146 -14.94 4.58 6.37
CA ALA A 146 -14.82 4.68 4.90
C ALA A 146 -15.29 6.03 4.32
N ASP A 147 -15.97 6.85 5.12
CA ASP A 147 -16.72 8.03 4.64
C ASP A 147 -16.05 9.37 5.00
N ASP A 148 -14.95 9.31 5.74
CA ASP A 148 -14.20 10.48 6.20
C ASP A 148 -12.71 10.27 5.95
N LEU A 149 -12.20 10.81 4.83
CA LEU A 149 -10.82 10.62 4.39
C LEU A 149 -9.77 11.06 5.42
N ASP A 150 -10.10 11.97 6.33
CA ASP A 150 -9.15 12.43 7.34
C ASP A 150 -9.03 11.46 8.52
N HIS A 151 -9.96 10.51 8.64
CA HIS A 151 -9.98 9.47 9.67
C HIS A 151 -10.06 8.05 9.09
N SER A 152 -10.15 7.93 7.76
CA SER A 152 -10.12 6.66 7.06
C SER A 152 -8.77 5.98 7.24
N ALA A 153 -8.79 4.66 7.37
CA ALA A 153 -7.60 3.86 7.27
C ALA A 153 -7.96 2.42 6.87
N PHE A 154 -6.96 1.72 6.33
CA PHE A 154 -7.04 0.29 6.08
C PHE A 154 -5.82 -0.38 6.71
N ALA A 155 -6.02 -1.45 7.47
CA ALA A 155 -4.97 -2.15 8.19
C ALA A 155 -5.02 -3.64 7.93
N GLU A 156 -3.85 -4.25 7.83
CA GLU A 156 -3.66 -5.70 7.82
C GLU A 156 -2.96 -6.10 9.10
N LEU A 157 -3.57 -7.03 9.81
CA LEU A 157 -2.96 -7.77 10.89
C LEU A 157 -2.60 -9.16 10.38
N THR A 158 -1.32 -9.50 10.46
CA THR A 158 -0.83 -10.87 10.28
C THR A 158 -0.22 -11.38 11.57
N ALA A 159 -0.69 -12.54 12.02
CA ALA A 159 -0.18 -13.24 13.19
C ALA A 159 0.43 -14.59 12.80
N TYR A 160 1.55 -14.96 13.42
CA TYR A 160 2.28 -16.20 13.14
C TYR A 160 2.83 -16.84 14.41
N ALA A 161 3.00 -18.15 14.38
CA ALA A 161 3.57 -18.94 15.46
C ALA A 161 5.09 -19.09 15.28
N HIS A 162 5.84 -18.84 16.35
CA HIS A 162 7.29 -18.80 16.34
C HIS A 162 7.87 -19.56 17.55
N LYS A 163 9.03 -20.21 17.37
CA LYS A 163 9.85 -20.71 18.48
C LYS A 163 11.03 -19.77 18.70
N GLN A 164 11.23 -19.35 19.94
CA GLN A 164 12.27 -18.40 20.30
C GLN A 164 13.69 -18.89 19.93
N GLN A 165 13.96 -20.20 19.98
CA GLN A 165 15.27 -20.76 19.62
C GLN A 165 15.21 -21.94 18.63
N ARG A 166 16.26 -22.08 17.82
CA ARG A 166 16.43 -23.15 16.81
C ARG A 166 16.60 -24.54 17.42
N ASP A 167 17.16 -24.60 18.63
CA ASP A 167 17.33 -25.84 19.39
C ASP A 167 16.04 -26.31 20.08
N GLY A 168 14.94 -25.56 19.92
CA GLY A 168 13.65 -25.85 20.51
C GLY A 168 13.53 -25.44 21.98
N SER A 169 14.54 -24.75 22.53
CA SER A 169 14.48 -24.15 23.86
C SER A 169 13.72 -22.83 23.87
N GLY A 170 13.19 -22.45 25.04
CA GLY A 170 12.39 -21.24 25.22
C GLY A 170 10.88 -21.44 25.00
N PRO A 171 10.06 -20.47 25.44
CA PRO A 171 8.61 -20.53 25.27
C PRO A 171 8.21 -20.42 23.80
N ASN A 172 7.05 -20.98 23.47
CA ASN A 172 6.39 -20.67 22.20
C ASN A 172 6.01 -19.17 22.19
N GLU A 173 6.00 -18.55 21.02
CA GLU A 173 5.62 -17.16 20.86
C GLU A 173 4.61 -16.99 19.72
N VAL A 174 3.73 -16.01 19.86
CA VAL A 174 2.98 -15.45 18.73
C VAL A 174 3.60 -14.10 18.36
N GLY A 175 3.94 -13.95 17.10
CA GLY A 175 4.34 -12.66 16.54
C GLY A 175 3.16 -12.03 15.82
N VAL A 176 2.97 -10.74 16.00
CA VAL A 176 1.92 -9.96 15.35
C VAL A 176 2.59 -8.81 14.59
N ARG A 177 2.20 -8.64 13.34
CA ARG A 177 2.54 -7.49 12.51
C ARG A 177 1.25 -6.83 12.08
N ILE A 178 1.14 -5.54 12.35
CA ILE A 178 0.06 -4.69 11.89
C ILE A 178 0.68 -3.64 10.98
N VAL A 179 0.12 -3.46 9.79
CA VAL A 179 0.46 -2.34 8.90
C VAL A 179 -0.82 -1.70 8.42
N ALA A 180 -0.90 -0.39 8.58
CA ALA A 180 -2.03 0.43 8.23
C ALA A 180 -1.65 1.55 7.27
N TYR A 181 -2.58 1.93 6.40
CA TYR A 181 -2.44 2.97 5.41
C TYR A 181 -3.60 3.96 5.53
N PRO A 182 -3.33 5.26 5.71
CA PRO A 182 -4.33 6.31 5.54
C PRO A 182 -4.50 6.66 4.05
N PRO A 183 -5.58 7.37 3.66
CA PRO A 183 -5.70 7.94 2.33
C PRO A 183 -4.61 8.96 2.04
N TYR A 184 -4.20 8.98 0.78
CA TYR A 184 -3.30 9.96 0.22
C TYR A 184 -4.02 11.30 0.02
N HIS A 185 -3.32 12.43 0.05
CA HIS A 185 -3.93 13.77 -0.02
C HIS A 185 -4.74 13.99 -1.30
N SER A 186 -4.38 13.35 -2.41
CA SER A 186 -5.07 13.46 -3.69
C SER A 186 -6.12 12.37 -3.92
N ASP A 187 -6.34 11.48 -2.95
CA ASP A 187 -7.46 10.54 -2.98
C ASP A 187 -8.77 11.30 -2.80
N LYS A 188 -9.77 11.00 -3.64
CA LYS A 188 -11.12 11.59 -3.58
C LYS A 188 -12.13 10.73 -2.83
N GLY A 189 -11.75 9.49 -2.55
CA GLY A 189 -12.59 8.49 -1.90
C GLY A 189 -11.73 7.35 -1.36
N TRP A 190 -12.31 6.56 -0.46
CA TRP A 190 -11.69 5.38 0.12
C TRP A 190 -12.55 4.15 -0.20
N PRO A 191 -11.97 2.95 -0.38
CA PRO A 191 -12.78 1.77 -0.73
C PRO A 191 -13.82 1.50 0.35
N ARG A 192 -15.10 1.34 -0.01
CA ARG A 192 -16.13 0.91 0.95
C ARG A 192 -16.27 -0.61 0.89
N LEU A 193 -15.73 -1.30 1.89
CA LEU A 193 -15.71 -2.76 1.92
C LEU A 193 -16.87 -3.32 2.76
N PRO A 194 -17.41 -4.50 2.40
CA PRO A 194 -18.40 -5.17 3.22
C PRO A 194 -17.84 -5.50 4.60
N VAL A 195 -18.59 -5.13 5.65
CA VAL A 195 -18.24 -5.48 7.02
C VAL A 195 -18.54 -6.95 7.28
N VAL A 196 -17.60 -7.65 7.89
CA VAL A 196 -17.73 -9.01 8.42
C VAL A 196 -17.89 -8.91 9.93
N LYS A 197 -18.91 -9.57 10.47
CA LYS A 197 -19.09 -9.59 11.93
C LYS A 197 -18.10 -10.53 12.57
N TYR A 198 -17.61 -10.19 13.75
CA TYR A 198 -16.60 -10.98 14.46
C TYR A 198 -17.07 -12.43 14.69
N GLU A 199 -18.33 -12.62 15.08
CA GLU A 199 -18.95 -13.93 15.32
C GLU A 199 -18.99 -14.85 14.09
N ASP A 200 -18.96 -14.27 12.89
CA ASP A 200 -18.98 -15.01 11.62
C ASP A 200 -17.56 -15.43 11.17
N THR A 201 -16.53 -15.05 11.92
CA THR A 201 -15.13 -15.31 11.56
C THR A 201 -14.53 -16.51 12.28
N CYS A 202 -13.44 -17.01 11.69
CA CYS A 202 -12.57 -18.01 12.30
C CYS A 202 -11.89 -17.58 13.61
N LEU A 203 -11.98 -16.28 13.97
CA LEU A 203 -11.47 -15.73 15.22
C LEU A 203 -12.42 -15.99 16.40
N ALA A 204 -13.72 -16.14 16.13
CA ALA A 204 -14.73 -16.50 17.13
C ALA A 204 -15.02 -18.01 17.12
N ASN A 205 -15.03 -18.62 15.95
CA ASN A 205 -15.24 -20.06 15.76
C ASN A 205 -14.11 -20.64 14.91
N PRO A 206 -13.17 -21.42 15.47
CA PRO A 206 -12.02 -21.95 14.72
C PRO A 206 -12.37 -22.75 13.46
N ASP A 207 -13.58 -23.31 13.38
CA ASP A 207 -14.06 -24.09 12.24
C ASP A 207 -14.76 -23.24 11.15
N ALA A 208 -14.95 -21.94 11.39
CA ALA A 208 -15.56 -21.06 10.40
C ALA A 208 -14.64 -20.87 9.17
N PRO A 209 -15.21 -20.81 7.96
CA PRO A 209 -14.43 -20.57 6.75
C PRO A 209 -13.82 -19.16 6.75
N THR A 210 -12.96 -18.91 5.76
CA THR A 210 -12.53 -17.55 5.43
C THR A 210 -13.74 -16.68 5.11
N ALA A 211 -13.76 -15.46 5.63
CA ALA A 211 -14.87 -14.53 5.48
C ALA A 211 -14.37 -13.17 4.95
N GLY A 212 -15.19 -12.51 4.12
CA GLY A 212 -14.96 -11.15 3.66
C GLY A 212 -14.23 -11.01 2.32
N THR A 213 -13.68 -9.82 2.08
CA THR A 213 -13.10 -9.40 0.79
C THR A 213 -11.64 -9.03 0.95
N TRP A 214 -10.74 -9.90 0.51
CA TRP A 214 -9.29 -9.62 0.52
C TRP A 214 -8.83 -8.81 -0.70
N SER A 215 -9.48 -9.01 -1.85
CA SER A 215 -9.15 -8.36 -3.11
C SER A 215 -10.40 -7.88 -3.84
N THR A 216 -10.21 -6.90 -4.72
CA THR A 216 -11.28 -6.38 -5.59
C THR A 216 -10.79 -6.41 -7.04
N SER A 217 -11.68 -6.16 -8.00
CA SER A 217 -11.25 -5.99 -9.40
C SER A 217 -10.25 -4.85 -9.60
N ALA A 218 -10.29 -3.82 -8.73
CA ALA A 218 -9.35 -2.72 -8.74
C ALA A 218 -7.98 -3.11 -8.13
N PHE A 219 -7.98 -4.08 -7.20
CA PHE A 219 -6.79 -4.55 -6.47
C PHE A 219 -6.76 -6.09 -6.43
N PRO A 220 -6.46 -6.75 -7.57
CA PRO A 220 -6.58 -8.21 -7.69
C PRO A 220 -5.59 -8.97 -6.81
N ASP A 221 -4.41 -8.38 -6.56
CA ASP A 221 -3.34 -8.95 -5.74
C ASP A 221 -3.50 -8.68 -4.23
N GLY A 222 -4.63 -8.08 -3.84
CA GLY A 222 -4.97 -7.77 -2.45
C GLY A 222 -5.06 -6.28 -2.16
N LEU A 223 -5.96 -5.92 -1.24
CA LEU A 223 -6.24 -4.53 -0.86
C LEU A 223 -5.02 -3.82 -0.27
N ILE A 224 -4.25 -4.45 0.62
CA ILE A 224 -3.01 -3.84 1.15
C ILE A 224 -2.01 -3.54 0.05
N VAL A 225 -1.77 -4.50 -0.85
CA VAL A 225 -0.80 -4.32 -1.93
C VAL A 225 -1.23 -3.14 -2.81
N GLY A 226 -2.51 -3.11 -3.19
CA GLY A 226 -3.09 -2.02 -3.97
C GLY A 226 -3.06 -0.67 -3.27
N LEU A 227 -3.53 -0.59 -2.02
CA LEU A 227 -3.58 0.66 -1.26
C LEU A 227 -2.21 1.16 -0.85
N SER A 228 -1.24 0.28 -0.62
CA SER A 228 0.15 0.72 -0.37
C SER A 228 0.73 1.47 -1.56
N ARG A 229 0.33 1.07 -2.78
CA ARG A 229 0.89 1.59 -4.02
C ARG A 229 -0.09 1.51 -5.19
N SER A 230 -0.71 2.65 -5.51
CA SER A 230 -1.63 2.78 -6.64
C SER A 230 -1.59 4.19 -7.22
N GLN A 231 -2.35 4.44 -8.28
CA GLN A 231 -2.74 5.83 -8.59
C GLN A 231 -3.57 6.41 -7.43
N PRO A 232 -3.67 7.74 -7.29
CA PRO A 232 -4.66 8.36 -6.43
C PRO A 232 -6.05 7.78 -6.68
N LEU A 233 -6.86 7.67 -5.64
CA LEU A 233 -8.17 7.03 -5.71
C LEU A 233 -9.25 8.00 -6.16
N ASN A 234 -10.19 7.50 -6.96
CA ASN A 234 -11.41 8.20 -7.32
C ASN A 234 -12.44 8.16 -6.17
N GLU A 235 -13.63 8.72 -6.39
CA GLU A 235 -14.71 8.82 -5.42
C GLU A 235 -15.24 7.45 -4.94
N LYS A 236 -14.90 6.35 -5.65
CA LYS A 236 -15.25 4.97 -5.26
C LYS A 236 -14.14 4.26 -4.48
N GLY A 237 -12.98 4.89 -4.30
CA GLY A 237 -11.80 4.25 -3.72
C GLY A 237 -11.05 3.34 -4.69
N GLU A 238 -11.21 3.53 -6.01
CA GLU A 238 -10.50 2.78 -7.04
C GLU A 238 -9.42 3.64 -7.70
N PRO A 239 -8.34 3.06 -8.26
CA PRO A 239 -7.30 3.82 -8.96
C PRO A 239 -7.88 4.74 -10.05
N ASP A 240 -7.55 6.03 -9.98
CA ASP A 240 -7.96 7.05 -10.94
C ASP A 240 -7.14 6.95 -12.24
N LYS A 241 -7.65 6.14 -13.18
CA LYS A 241 -7.03 5.88 -14.50
C LYS A 241 -7.13 7.05 -15.48
N THR A 242 -7.70 8.19 -15.09
CA THR A 242 -7.87 9.34 -15.99
C THR A 242 -6.55 10.00 -16.41
N ALA A 243 -5.43 9.61 -15.80
CA ALA A 243 -4.08 10.09 -16.12
C ALA A 243 -3.24 9.11 -16.97
N GLN A 244 -3.83 8.07 -17.57
CA GLN A 244 -3.15 7.14 -18.50
C GLN A 244 -3.42 7.48 -19.96
#